data_AF-A0A2E1YG15-F1
#
_entry.id   AF-A0A2E1YG15-F1
#
_cell.length_a   1.000
_cell.length_b   1.000
_cell.length_c   1.000
_cell.angle_alpha   90.00
_cell.angle_beta   90.00
_cell.angle_gamma   90.00
#
_symmetry.space_group_name_H-M   'P 1'
#
loop_
_entity.id
_entity.type
_entity.pdbx_description
1 polymer ?
#
loop_
_entity_poly.entity_id
_entity_poly.type
_entity_poly.pdbx_seq_one_letter_code
_entity_poly.pdbx_strand_id
1 'polypeptide(L)'
;MSSKDNNSDSGIGLVVLGSIVFALLLLYFSTGQFTEDFVSVAWLIPVFPIVTFGLIILFGMYDPRRGGSFALFGVGLSSVFSMAVVYEVLFHDSLHGGFIESTRTWFGGETYSFEFGTYIDSLAAILLLVVG
;
A
#
# COMPACT_ATOMS: atom_id res chain seq x y z
N MET A 1 -7.14 40.53 -7.08
CA MET A 1 -6.31 39.41 -7.59
C MET A 1 -6.08 38.45 -6.41
N SER A 2 -7.11 37.69 -6.00
CA SER A 2 -7.07 36.78 -4.82
C SER A 2 -8.32 35.89 -4.76
N SER A 3 -8.57 35.08 -5.79
CA SER A 3 -9.73 34.16 -5.81
C SER A 3 -9.49 32.89 -6.64
N LYS A 4 -8.25 32.65 -7.10
CA LYS A 4 -7.90 31.45 -7.88
C LYS A 4 -7.16 30.38 -7.07
N ASP A 5 -6.57 30.73 -5.93
CA ASP A 5 -5.78 29.78 -5.12
C ASP A 5 -6.63 28.91 -4.19
N ASN A 6 -7.73 29.45 -3.65
CA ASN A 6 -8.64 28.74 -2.75
C ASN A 6 -9.36 27.53 -3.37
N ASN A 7 -9.53 27.50 -4.70
CA ASN A 7 -10.17 26.38 -5.40
C ASN A 7 -9.18 25.23 -5.71
N SER A 8 -7.88 25.52 -5.75
CA SER A 8 -6.85 24.50 -5.98
C SER A 8 -6.57 23.70 -4.70
N ASP A 9 -6.46 24.38 -3.56
CA ASP A 9 -6.16 23.74 -2.26
C ASP A 9 -7.31 22.87 -1.74
N SER A 10 -8.55 23.32 -1.95
CA SER A 10 -9.75 22.52 -1.61
C SER A 10 -9.87 21.25 -2.46
N GLY A 11 -9.43 21.29 -3.72
CA GLY A 11 -9.39 20.12 -4.60
C GLY A 11 -8.43 19.04 -4.12
N ILE A 12 -7.25 19.43 -3.60
CA ILE A 12 -6.27 18.49 -3.07
C ILE A 12 -6.78 17.84 -1.77
N GLY A 13 -7.34 18.64 -0.86
CA GLY A 13 -7.90 18.12 0.40
C GLY A 13 -9.02 17.10 0.17
N LEU A 14 -9.86 17.33 -0.84
CA LEU A 14 -10.93 16.39 -1.22
C LEU A 14 -10.37 15.08 -1.80
N VAL A 15 -9.29 15.13 -2.57
CA VAL A 15 -8.62 13.93 -3.09
C VAL A 15 -7.99 13.11 -1.98
N VAL A 16 -7.37 13.76 -0.98
CA VAL A 16 -6.79 13.08 0.20
C VAL A 16 -7.87 12.41 1.04
N LEU A 17 -8.93 13.13 1.38
CA LEU A 17 -10.03 12.53 2.15
C LEU A 17 -10.70 11.40 1.38
N GLY A 18 -10.89 11.58 0.07
CA GLY A 18 -11.42 10.55 -0.82
C GLY A 18 -10.52 9.31 -0.86
N SER A 19 -9.20 9.47 -0.92
CA SER A 19 -8.26 8.34 -0.95
C SER A 19 -8.25 7.57 0.37
N ILE A 20 -8.28 8.25 1.52
CA ILE A 20 -8.31 7.61 2.83
C ILE A 20 -9.63 6.85 3.03
N VAL A 21 -10.78 7.48 2.70
CA VAL A 21 -12.08 6.81 2.81
C VAL A 21 -12.15 5.60 1.88
N PHE A 22 -11.67 5.75 0.64
CA PHE A 22 -11.59 4.63 -0.30
C PHE A 22 -10.67 3.52 0.21
N ALA A 23 -9.52 3.87 0.78
CA ALA A 23 -8.57 2.91 1.36
C ALA A 23 -9.19 2.13 2.52
N LEU A 24 -9.91 2.82 3.41
CA LEU A 24 -10.63 2.18 4.52
C LEU A 24 -11.75 1.25 4.02
N LEU A 25 -12.49 1.66 2.98
CA LEU A 25 -13.50 0.80 2.36
C LEU A 25 -12.88 -0.43 1.69
N LEU A 26 -11.76 -0.26 0.99
CA LEU A 26 -11.02 -1.35 0.36
C LEU A 26 -10.49 -2.31 1.42
N LEU A 27 -9.88 -1.77 2.49
CA LEU A 27 -9.41 -2.55 3.64
C LEU A 27 -10.58 -3.34 4.23
N TYR A 28 -11.70 -2.70 4.55
CA TYR A 28 -12.89 -3.36 5.09
C TYR A 28 -13.40 -4.47 4.17
N PHE A 29 -13.47 -4.22 2.87
CA PHE A 29 -13.88 -5.22 1.89
C PHE A 29 -12.88 -6.38 1.80
N SER A 30 -11.58 -6.09 1.87
CA SER A 30 -10.50 -7.09 1.89
C SER A 30 -10.63 -7.98 3.13
N THR A 31 -10.83 -7.41 4.31
CA THR A 31 -11.05 -8.17 5.56
C THR A 31 -12.30 -9.06 5.50
N GLY A 32 -13.32 -8.68 4.71
CA GLY A 32 -14.52 -9.50 4.54
C GLY A 32 -14.37 -10.68 3.57
N GLN A 33 -13.36 -10.67 2.69
CA GLN A 33 -13.11 -11.72 1.69
C GLN A 33 -11.93 -12.63 2.05
N PHE A 34 -10.91 -12.12 2.75
CA PHE A 34 -9.77 -12.89 3.22
C PHE A 34 -9.98 -13.28 4.69
N THR A 35 -10.33 -14.54 4.93
CA THR A 35 -10.47 -15.13 6.29
C THR A 35 -9.12 -15.44 6.94
N GLU A 36 -8.00 -15.08 6.30
CA GLU A 36 -6.63 -15.34 6.76
C GLU A 36 -5.91 -14.00 7.02
N ASP A 37 -5.16 -13.95 8.13
CA ASP A 37 -4.34 -12.85 8.69
C ASP A 37 -3.98 -11.69 7.73
N PHE A 38 -4.02 -10.44 8.18
CA PHE A 38 -3.71 -9.24 7.37
C PHE A 38 -2.29 -9.28 6.78
N VAL A 39 -1.40 -10.09 7.34
CA VAL A 39 -0.10 -10.41 6.74
C VAL A 39 -0.22 -10.98 5.32
N SER A 40 -1.28 -11.73 5.01
CA SER A 40 -1.58 -12.23 3.66
C SER A 40 -1.90 -11.13 2.64
N VAL A 41 -2.23 -9.92 3.12
CA VAL A 41 -2.60 -8.74 2.32
C VAL A 41 -1.40 -7.79 2.17
N ALA A 42 -0.33 -7.97 2.96
CA ALA A 42 0.80 -7.06 3.00
C ALA A 42 1.56 -6.91 1.66
N TRP A 43 1.47 -7.87 0.76
CA TRP A 43 2.01 -7.75 -0.60
C TRP A 43 1.34 -6.63 -1.42
N LEU A 44 0.14 -6.18 -1.05
CA LEU A 44 -0.53 -5.05 -1.71
C LEU A 44 0.12 -3.71 -1.41
N ILE A 45 0.80 -3.57 -0.27
CA ILE A 45 1.45 -2.32 0.16
C ILE A 45 2.42 -1.79 -0.92
N PRO A 46 3.42 -2.58 -1.40
CA PRO A 46 4.28 -2.14 -2.50
C PRO A 46 3.57 -2.11 -3.87
N VAL A 47 2.46 -2.83 -4.05
CA VAL A 47 1.73 -2.85 -5.32
C VAL A 47 1.04 -1.52 -5.60
N PHE A 48 0.45 -0.87 -4.60
CA PHE A 48 -0.21 0.43 -4.78
C PHE A 48 0.69 1.51 -5.41
N PRO A 49 1.90 1.80 -4.89
CA PRO A 49 2.80 2.79 -5.50
C PRO A 49 3.32 2.35 -6.88
N ILE A 50 3.48 1.05 -7.15
CA ILE A 50 3.87 0.55 -8.49
C ILE A 50 2.76 0.80 -9.50
N VAL A 51 1.52 0.50 -9.14
CA VAL A 51 0.35 0.74 -10.01
C VAL A 51 0.20 2.23 -10.28
N THR A 52 0.31 3.08 -9.26
CA THR A 52 0.20 4.53 -9.47
C THR A 52 1.37 5.10 -10.24
N PHE A 53 2.59 4.59 -10.07
CA PHE A 53 3.72 4.92 -10.94
C PHE A 53 3.43 4.60 -12.41
N GLY A 54 2.88 3.42 -12.69
CA GLY A 54 2.45 3.04 -14.05
C GLY A 54 1.38 3.99 -14.61
N LEU A 55 0.38 4.36 -13.79
CA LEU A 55 -0.64 5.34 -14.15
C LEU A 55 -0.03 6.73 -14.44
N ILE A 56 0.97 7.15 -13.66
CA ILE A 56 1.67 8.42 -13.87
C ILE A 56 2.46 8.39 -15.17
N ILE A 57 3.13 7.30 -15.53
CA ILE A 57 3.81 7.20 -16.83
C ILE A 57 2.78 7.28 -17.98
N LEU A 58 1.68 6.53 -17.87
CA LEU A 58 0.68 6.44 -18.94
C LEU A 58 -0.09 7.76 -19.14
N PHE A 59 -0.53 8.39 -18.05
CA PHE A 59 -1.38 9.58 -18.08
C PHE A 59 -0.62 10.89 -17.85
N GLY A 60 0.58 10.85 -17.27
CA GLY A 60 1.42 12.02 -17.04
C GLY A 60 1.95 12.63 -18.34
N MET A 61 1.98 11.87 -19.43
CA MET A 61 2.23 12.40 -20.78
C MET A 61 1.12 13.35 -21.25
N TYR A 62 -0.12 13.14 -20.81
CA TYR A 62 -1.28 13.96 -21.22
C TYR A 62 -1.53 15.14 -20.28
N ASP A 63 -1.39 14.96 -18.97
CA ASP A 63 -1.59 16.03 -17.98
C ASP A 63 -0.59 15.91 -16.80
N PRO A 64 0.56 16.61 -16.88
CA PRO A 64 1.60 16.57 -15.85
C PRO A 64 1.13 17.04 -14.47
N ARG A 65 0.07 17.84 -14.40
CA ARG A 65 -0.42 18.42 -13.13
C ARG A 65 -1.20 17.40 -12.30
N ARG A 66 -1.79 16.39 -12.93
CA ARG A 66 -2.60 15.35 -12.24
C ARG A 66 -1.77 14.18 -11.73
N GLY A 67 -0.52 14.05 -12.18
CA GLY A 67 0.39 12.99 -11.72
C GLY A 67 0.56 12.97 -10.20
N GLY A 68 0.61 14.16 -9.57
CA GLY A 68 0.71 14.29 -8.12
C GLY A 68 -0.49 13.71 -7.36
N SER A 69 -1.71 13.85 -7.90
CA SER A 69 -2.92 13.29 -7.29
C SER A 69 -2.93 11.75 -7.35
N PHE A 70 -2.46 11.15 -8.46
CA PHE A 70 -2.31 9.70 -8.56
C PHE A 70 -1.24 9.16 -7.59
N ALA A 71 -0.10 9.85 -7.48
CA ALA A 71 0.93 9.48 -6.52
C ALA A 71 0.39 9.51 -5.09
N LEU A 72 -0.29 10.60 -4.72
CA LEU A 72 -0.90 10.78 -3.40
C LEU A 72 -1.95 9.72 -3.09
N PHE A 73 -2.74 9.32 -4.08
CA PHE A 73 -3.72 8.25 -3.93
C PHE A 73 -3.06 6.88 -3.66
N GLY A 74 -2.00 6.55 -4.38
CA GLY A 74 -1.27 5.29 -4.20
C GLY A 74 -0.52 5.21 -2.87
N VAL A 75 0.15 6.28 -2.47
CA VAL A 75 0.82 6.37 -1.17
C VAL A 75 -0.21 6.34 -0.04
N GLY A 76 -1.33 7.07 -0.16
CA GLY A 76 -2.40 7.04 0.84
C GLY A 76 -2.99 5.65 1.07
N LEU A 77 -3.16 4.86 -0.01
CA LEU A 77 -3.57 3.46 0.09
C LEU A 77 -2.52 2.59 0.80
N SER A 78 -1.25 2.72 0.40
CA SER A 78 -0.12 2.03 1.02
C SER A 78 -0.04 2.29 2.52
N SER A 79 -0.20 3.55 2.94
CA SER A 79 -0.12 3.98 4.34
C SER A 79 -1.24 3.39 5.22
N VAL A 80 -2.47 3.33 4.70
CA VAL A 80 -3.60 2.74 5.44
C VAL A 80 -3.41 1.23 5.62
N PHE A 81 -2.89 0.54 4.59
CA PHE A 81 -2.61 -0.89 4.67
C PHE A 81 -1.41 -1.20 5.57
N SER A 82 -0.35 -0.39 5.55
CA SER A 82 0.80 -0.57 6.44
C SER A 82 0.42 -0.38 7.92
N MET A 83 -0.44 0.58 8.22
CA MET A 83 -1.00 0.77 9.56
C MET A 83 -1.80 -0.46 10.02
N ALA A 84 -2.57 -1.08 9.13
CA ALA A 84 -3.32 -2.30 9.44
C ALA A 84 -2.40 -3.48 9.77
N VAL A 85 -1.33 -3.68 9.00
CA VAL A 85 -0.32 -4.72 9.25
C VAL A 85 0.38 -4.51 10.59
N VAL A 86 0.76 -3.28 10.92
CA VAL A 86 1.35 -2.97 12.23
C VAL A 86 0.37 -3.22 13.37
N TYR A 87 -0.90 -2.83 13.20
CA TYR A 87 -1.92 -3.07 14.22
C TYR A 87 -2.06 -4.56 14.51
N GLU A 88 -2.12 -5.39 13.47
CA GLU A 88 -2.22 -6.83 13.63
C GLU A 88 -0.98 -7.43 14.30
N VAL A 89 0.20 -7.10 13.79
CA VAL A 89 1.47 -7.66 14.25
C VAL A 89 1.83 -7.26 15.69
N LEU A 90 1.58 -6.00 16.09
CA LEU A 90 2.00 -5.49 17.40
C LEU A 90 0.92 -5.58 18.48
N PHE A 91 -0.37 -5.43 18.12
CA PHE A 91 -1.44 -5.37 19.12
C PHE A 91 -2.25 -6.66 19.19
N HIS A 92 -2.41 -7.37 18.06
CA HIS A 92 -3.09 -8.67 18.04
C HIS A 92 -2.15 -9.85 18.34
N ASP A 93 -0.83 -9.60 18.35
CA ASP A 93 0.23 -10.61 18.54
C ASP A 93 0.04 -11.83 17.62
N SER A 94 -0.44 -11.61 16.39
CA SER A 94 -0.70 -12.67 15.42
C SER A 94 0.54 -13.52 15.12
N LEU A 95 1.73 -12.91 15.23
CA LEU A 95 3.01 -13.58 15.03
C LEU A 95 3.47 -14.44 16.22
N HIS A 96 2.92 -14.28 17.43
CA HIS A 96 3.38 -14.96 18.65
C HIS A 96 4.91 -14.91 18.85
N GLY A 97 5.54 -13.77 18.48
CA GLY A 97 6.99 -13.59 18.50
C GLY A 97 7.79 -14.24 17.35
N GLY A 98 7.10 -14.80 16.35
CA GLY A 98 7.67 -15.39 15.14
C GLY A 98 7.59 -14.48 13.91
N PHE A 99 7.56 -15.11 12.74
CA PHE A 99 7.45 -14.46 11.44
C PHE A 99 6.49 -15.24 10.55
N ILE A 100 5.88 -14.55 9.58
CA ILE A 100 5.13 -15.18 8.49
C ILE A 100 5.89 -14.97 7.19
N GLU A 101 6.10 -16.07 6.48
CA GLU A 101 6.78 -16.10 5.20
C GLU A 101 5.82 -16.56 4.11
N SER A 102 5.79 -15.83 3.00
CA SER A 102 5.08 -16.21 1.78
C SER A 102 6.03 -16.11 0.60
N THR A 103 6.49 -17.27 0.12
CA THR A 103 7.53 -17.38 -0.88
C THR A 103 7.05 -18.12 -2.12
N ARG A 104 7.43 -17.63 -3.31
CA ARG A 104 7.17 -18.24 -4.61
C ARG A 104 8.48 -18.39 -5.37
N THR A 105 8.71 -19.55 -5.96
CA THR A 105 9.87 -19.75 -6.83
C THR A 105 9.71 -18.89 -8.08
N TRP A 106 10.65 -17.97 -8.31
CA TRP A 106 10.61 -17.07 -9.45
C TRP A 106 11.29 -17.70 -10.67
N PHE A 107 12.47 -18.30 -10.48
CA PHE A 107 13.15 -19.10 -11.48
C PHE A 107 14.02 -20.16 -10.80
N GLY A 108 14.19 -21.31 -11.45
CA GLY A 108 15.02 -22.39 -10.92
C GLY A 108 15.62 -23.25 -12.03
N GLY A 109 16.78 -23.85 -11.74
CA GLY A 109 17.44 -24.87 -12.54
C GLY A 109 17.59 -26.18 -11.73
N GLU A 110 18.38 -27.14 -12.22
CA GLU A 110 18.54 -28.45 -11.56
C GLU A 110 19.15 -28.36 -10.15
N THR A 111 19.96 -27.35 -9.85
CA THR A 111 20.68 -27.22 -8.56
C THR A 111 20.46 -25.91 -7.83
N TYR A 112 19.60 -25.02 -8.34
CA TYR A 112 19.33 -23.72 -7.73
C TYR A 112 17.88 -23.31 -7.92
N SER A 113 17.22 -22.92 -6.84
CA SER A 113 15.94 -22.21 -6.86
C SER A 113 16.17 -20.77 -6.39
N PHE A 114 15.72 -19.81 -7.18
CA PHE A 114 15.62 -18.43 -6.75
C PHE A 114 14.18 -18.13 -6.37
N GLU A 115 14.01 -17.76 -5.12
CA GLU A 115 12.73 -17.60 -4.46
C GLU A 115 12.47 -16.13 -4.19
N PHE A 116 11.26 -15.68 -4.51
CA PHE A 116 10.79 -14.33 -4.29
C PHE A 116 9.56 -14.38 -3.39
N GLY A 117 9.59 -13.60 -2.33
CA GLY A 117 8.56 -13.67 -1.30
C GLY A 117 8.55 -12.46 -0.39
N THR A 118 7.61 -12.50 0.54
CA THR A 118 7.50 -11.52 1.62
C THR A 118 7.75 -12.23 2.94
N TYR A 119 8.62 -11.64 3.75
CA TYR A 119 8.90 -12.07 5.10
C TYR A 119 8.46 -10.94 6.03
N ILE A 120 7.51 -11.23 6.92
CA ILE A 120 6.93 -10.25 7.83
C ILE A 120 7.19 -10.66 9.27
N ASP A 121 7.98 -9.82 9.95
CA ASP A 121 8.19 -9.83 11.38
C ASP A 121 7.82 -8.46 11.98
N SER A 122 7.97 -8.30 13.30
CA SER A 122 7.67 -7.05 13.99
C SER A 122 8.52 -5.86 13.50
N LEU A 123 9.75 -6.12 13.05
CA LEU A 123 10.64 -5.08 12.54
C LEU A 123 10.19 -4.63 11.14
N ALA A 124 9.91 -5.58 10.25
CA ALA A 124 9.40 -5.36 8.91
C ALA A 124 8.05 -4.63 8.95
N ALA A 125 7.16 -4.99 9.88
CA ALA A 125 5.90 -4.27 10.08
C ALA A 125 6.13 -2.79 10.38
N ILE A 126 7.05 -2.46 11.29
CA ILE A 126 7.41 -1.06 11.60
C ILE A 126 8.04 -0.38 10.38
N LEU A 127 8.91 -1.05 9.62
CA LEU A 127 9.51 -0.48 8.40
C LEU A 127 8.44 -0.20 7.34
N LEU A 128 7.46 -1.08 7.17
CA LEU A 128 6.33 -0.88 6.27
C LEU A 128 5.50 0.34 6.66
N LEU A 129 5.34 0.61 7.95
CA LEU A 129 4.66 1.83 8.43
C LEU A 129 5.48 3.09 8.14
N VAL A 130 6.81 3.04 8.25
CA VAL A 130 7.67 4.22 7.98
C VAL A 130 7.66 4.61 6.50
N VAL A 131 7.67 3.63 5.60
CA VAL A 131 7.65 3.88 4.15
C VAL A 131 6.23 4.08 3.60
N GLY A 132 5.23 3.60 4.34
CA GLY A 132 3.82 3.47 3.93
C GLY A 132 3.11 4.77 3.65
#